data_AF-A0A1G0DYM4-F1
#
_entry.id   AF-A0A1G0DYM4-F1
#
_cell.length_a   1.000
_cell.length_b   1.000
_cell.length_c   1.000
_cell.angle_alpha   90.00
_cell.angle_beta   90.00
_cell.angle_gamma   90.00
#
_symmetry.space_group_name_H-M   'P 1'
#
loop_
_entity.id
_entity.type
_entity.pdbx_description
1 polymer ?
#
loop_
_entity_poly.entity_id
_entity_poly.type
_entity_poly.pdbx_seq_one_letter_code
_entity_poly.pdbx_strand_id
1 'polypeptide(L)'
;MTLNAAIEQKQITLMIDGQKVTVPAGTSVMNAAEKIGVHIPRLCYHPRLSLEGSCRVCIVKVKGIDAFVASCCTEAQEGMEVQTNSPEIRQARRDIVELLIDNHPRECQICERDSNCELQRLAYDMGVRERLFEGKRKRHPIENSSVSVVRDAEKCVLCGRCFRVCHEIQGVFNLSQQNRGFSTIVTPAYEAHMDDSVCIQCGQCINVCPTAAFQEKKHADRVWAAINDPGKFVIAQTAPAIRAAMAEGFGYEPGTACTGKMVTSLRRLGFDAVFDTDFAADLTIMEEAHELIERIKGHGTLPHITSCSPGWINFVEGFYPELLSHVSTCRSPMTMMSTIIKTYFAKKTGRDPKDIYVVAIMPCVAKKFEMERPELTVDGMPVTDAVLTTRELNWMIKSYGIDFRQLPEGEFDSPLGESTGASVIFGTTGGVMEAALRTAAEWVMGKPLEKVEFHGVRAPVAGLREDTLKIGDLTLNLAVANGLQNAKTLLDRVRSGEKQYHVIE
;
A
#
# COMPACT_ATOMS: atom_id res chain seq x y z
N MET A 1 -0.26 24.53 29.90
CA MET A 1 -1.29 23.73 30.60
C MET A 1 -2.58 23.87 29.82
N THR A 2 -2.93 22.85 29.06
CA THR A 2 -4.21 22.78 28.35
C THR A 2 -4.66 21.32 28.38
N LEU A 3 -5.93 21.15 28.75
CA LEU A 3 -6.47 19.95 29.35
C LEU A 3 -6.54 18.77 28.36
N ASN A 4 -5.78 17.71 28.63
CA ASN A 4 -6.24 16.36 28.32
C ASN A 4 -7.19 15.92 29.43
N ALA A 5 -8.41 16.45 29.41
CA ALA A 5 -9.50 15.82 30.12
C ALA A 5 -9.83 14.53 29.35
N ALA A 6 -9.37 13.39 29.84
CA ALA A 6 -9.85 12.10 29.38
C ALA A 6 -11.36 12.11 29.57
N ILE A 7 -12.12 12.19 28.48
CA ILE A 7 -13.57 12.01 28.50
C ILE A 7 -13.78 10.60 29.04
N GLU A 8 -14.29 10.50 30.26
CA GLU A 8 -14.59 9.23 30.92
C GLU A 8 -15.67 8.52 30.09
N GLN A 9 -15.24 7.63 29.19
CA GLN A 9 -16.14 6.92 28.30
C GLN A 9 -17.01 5.98 29.14
N LYS A 10 -18.32 6.24 29.14
CA LYS A 10 -19.33 5.39 29.79
C LYS A 10 -19.07 3.93 29.43
N GLN A 11 -18.76 3.12 30.43
CA GLN A 11 -18.64 1.67 30.26
C GLN A 11 -20.04 1.07 30.25
N ILE A 12 -20.23 0.09 29.37
CA ILE A 12 -21.45 -0.70 29.29
C ILE A 12 -21.14 -2.18 29.43
N THR A 13 -22.04 -2.93 30.05
CA THR A 13 -21.92 -4.37 30.23
C THR A 13 -22.99 -5.09 29.42
N LEU A 14 -22.57 -6.08 28.64
CA LEU A 14 -23.43 -6.96 27.86
C LEU A 14 -23.06 -8.43 28.08
N MET A 15 -23.93 -9.33 27.65
CA MET A 15 -23.69 -10.77 27.70
C MET A 15 -23.52 -11.31 26.27
N ILE A 16 -22.40 -11.97 26.00
CA ILE A 16 -22.10 -12.62 24.72
C ILE A 16 -21.85 -14.09 24.99
N ASP A 17 -22.67 -14.98 24.41
CA ASP A 17 -22.59 -16.43 24.60
C ASP A 17 -22.52 -16.85 26.09
N GLY A 18 -23.28 -16.17 26.95
CA GLY A 18 -23.33 -16.40 28.39
C GLY A 18 -22.21 -15.74 29.20
N GLN A 19 -21.22 -15.10 28.54
CA GLN A 19 -20.13 -14.40 29.20
C GLN A 19 -20.41 -12.91 29.32
N LYS A 20 -20.18 -12.33 30.50
CA LYS A 20 -20.27 -10.87 30.70
C LYS A 20 -19.04 -10.20 30.12
N VAL A 21 -19.28 -9.15 29.33
CA VAL A 21 -18.24 -8.32 28.71
C VAL A 21 -18.51 -6.87 29.05
N THR A 22 -17.48 -6.12 29.43
CA THR A 22 -17.57 -4.68 29.65
C THR A 22 -16.73 -3.95 28.60
N VAL A 23 -17.35 -3.01 27.89
CA VAL A 23 -16.71 -2.23 26.82
C VAL A 23 -17.11 -0.76 26.88
N PRO A 24 -16.34 0.15 26.30
CA PRO A 24 -16.78 1.53 26.11
C PRO A 24 -18.06 1.61 25.27
N ALA A 25 -18.98 2.51 25.63
CA ALA A 25 -20.17 2.81 24.83
C ALA A 25 -19.78 3.22 23.39
N GLY A 26 -20.55 2.78 22.40
CA GLY A 26 -20.23 2.94 20.97
C GLY A 26 -19.36 1.83 20.38
N THR A 27 -18.87 0.89 21.19
CA THR A 27 -18.21 -0.33 20.68
C THR A 27 -19.20 -1.21 19.93
N SER A 28 -18.86 -1.69 18.75
CA SER A 28 -19.72 -2.65 18.03
C SER A 28 -19.76 -4.01 18.71
N VAL A 29 -20.85 -4.76 18.54
CA VAL A 29 -21.00 -6.13 19.05
C VAL A 29 -19.84 -7.01 18.56
N MET A 30 -19.39 -6.80 17.32
CA MET A 30 -18.22 -7.50 16.77
C MET A 30 -16.94 -7.24 17.56
N ASN A 31 -16.63 -5.98 17.87
CA ASN A 31 -15.44 -5.63 18.63
C ASN A 31 -15.54 -6.03 20.10
N ALA A 32 -16.74 -6.04 20.67
CA ALA A 32 -16.99 -6.56 22.01
C ALA A 32 -16.74 -8.07 22.10
N ALA A 33 -17.16 -8.84 21.09
CA ALA A 33 -16.93 -10.28 21.03
C ALA A 33 -15.41 -10.64 20.99
N GLU A 34 -14.61 -9.84 20.29
CA GLU A 34 -13.15 -10.05 20.24
C GLU A 34 -12.48 -9.95 21.63
N LYS A 35 -13.04 -9.17 22.57
CA LYS A 35 -12.48 -9.03 23.92
C LYS A 35 -12.53 -10.32 24.75
N ILE A 36 -13.41 -11.24 24.39
CA ILE A 36 -13.52 -12.57 25.02
C ILE A 36 -13.03 -13.69 24.10
N GLY A 37 -12.26 -13.37 23.05
CA GLY A 37 -11.71 -14.34 22.12
C GLY A 37 -12.74 -14.93 21.14
N VAL A 38 -13.91 -14.30 20.99
CA VAL A 38 -14.94 -14.74 20.05
C VAL A 38 -14.76 -14.02 18.71
N HIS A 39 -14.16 -14.72 17.75
CA HIS A 39 -14.02 -14.21 16.39
C HIS A 39 -15.28 -14.46 15.56
N ILE A 40 -16.06 -13.40 15.32
CA ILE A 40 -17.23 -13.48 14.43
C ILE A 40 -16.76 -13.46 12.95
N PRO A 41 -17.17 -14.45 12.11
CA PRO A 41 -16.84 -14.47 10.69
C PRO A 41 -17.28 -13.18 9.97
N ARG A 42 -16.44 -12.65 9.08
CA ARG A 42 -16.68 -11.37 8.38
C ARG A 42 -15.98 -11.32 7.04
N LEU A 43 -16.49 -10.52 6.10
CA LEU A 43 -15.88 -10.36 4.76
C LEU A 43 -15.85 -8.92 4.23
N CYS A 44 -16.93 -8.13 4.32
CA CYS A 44 -16.88 -6.74 3.82
C CYS A 44 -16.24 -5.75 4.81
N TYR A 45 -16.07 -6.15 6.08
CA TYR A 45 -15.44 -5.33 7.11
C TYR A 45 -13.94 -5.15 6.82
N HIS A 46 -13.43 -3.95 7.04
CA HIS A 46 -12.01 -3.64 7.05
C HIS A 46 -11.76 -2.57 8.12
N PRO A 47 -10.75 -2.71 9.00
CA PRO A 47 -10.59 -1.85 10.19
C PRO A 47 -10.32 -0.38 9.87
N ARG A 48 -9.81 -0.08 8.67
CA ARG A 48 -9.52 1.29 8.21
C ARG A 48 -10.62 1.92 7.36
N LEU A 49 -11.77 1.26 7.17
CA LEU A 49 -12.85 1.75 6.32
C LEU A 49 -14.14 1.91 7.12
N SER A 50 -15.03 2.75 6.61
CA SER A 50 -16.39 2.89 7.11
C SER A 50 -17.13 1.54 7.17
N LEU A 51 -18.16 1.47 8.02
CA LEU A 51 -18.95 0.25 8.19
C LEU A 51 -20.02 0.15 7.10
N GLU A 52 -20.11 -1.02 6.48
CA GLU A 52 -21.08 -1.29 5.39
C GLU A 52 -22.12 -2.34 5.80
N GLY A 53 -21.68 -3.44 6.42
CA GLY A 53 -22.56 -4.55 6.82
C GLY A 53 -23.22 -5.31 5.66
N SER A 54 -22.87 -5.04 4.40
CA SER A 54 -23.54 -5.60 3.21
C SER A 54 -23.34 -7.11 3.02
N CYS A 55 -22.18 -7.68 3.39
CA CYS A 55 -21.93 -9.11 3.17
C CYS A 55 -22.75 -10.03 4.08
N ARG A 56 -23.30 -9.52 5.19
CA ARG A 56 -24.08 -10.26 6.20
C ARG A 56 -23.41 -11.49 6.84
N VAL A 57 -22.14 -11.79 6.53
CA VAL A 57 -21.41 -12.92 7.13
C VAL A 57 -21.31 -12.80 8.67
N CYS A 58 -21.25 -11.57 9.20
CA CYS A 58 -21.12 -11.28 10.63
C CYS A 58 -22.45 -11.30 11.40
N ILE A 59 -23.48 -11.98 10.91
CA ILE A 59 -24.78 -12.07 11.58
C ILE A 59 -24.67 -12.65 13.00
N VAL A 60 -25.42 -12.10 13.94
CA VAL A 60 -25.60 -12.60 15.31
C VAL A 60 -27.08 -12.49 15.71
N LYS A 61 -27.48 -13.22 16.75
CA LYS A 61 -28.83 -13.11 17.34
C LYS A 61 -28.76 -12.23 18.59
N VAL A 62 -29.68 -11.29 18.71
CA VAL A 62 -29.83 -10.44 19.91
C VAL A 62 -31.18 -10.78 20.53
N LYS A 63 -31.22 -11.01 21.85
CA LYS A 63 -32.47 -11.30 22.56
C LYS A 63 -33.47 -10.16 22.39
N GLY A 64 -34.72 -10.50 22.07
CA GLY A 64 -35.77 -9.53 21.79
C GLY A 64 -35.80 -9.02 20.34
N ILE A 65 -34.85 -9.42 19.48
CA ILE A 65 -34.86 -9.13 18.04
C ILE A 65 -35.06 -10.44 17.28
N ASP A 66 -36.13 -10.50 16.48
CA ASP A 66 -36.47 -11.70 15.72
C ASP A 66 -35.50 -11.96 14.56
N ALA A 67 -35.02 -10.90 13.89
CA ALA A 67 -34.07 -11.01 12.79
C ALA A 67 -32.62 -11.15 13.27
N PHE A 68 -31.76 -11.72 12.43
CA PHE A 68 -30.31 -11.61 12.64
C PHE A 68 -29.83 -10.19 12.35
N VAL A 69 -28.96 -9.67 13.21
CA VAL A 69 -28.33 -8.35 13.04
C VAL A 69 -26.86 -8.51 12.66
N ALA A 70 -26.30 -7.55 11.92
CA ALA A 70 -24.88 -7.57 11.54
C ALA A 70 -24.04 -7.00 12.69
N SER A 71 -23.24 -7.84 13.35
CA SER A 71 -22.47 -7.45 14.52
C SER A 71 -21.46 -6.32 14.27
N CYS A 72 -21.01 -6.14 13.01
CA CYS A 72 -20.09 -5.07 12.65
C CYS A 72 -20.75 -3.68 12.70
N CYS A 73 -22.07 -3.57 12.48
CA CYS A 73 -22.80 -2.31 12.43
C CYS A 73 -23.76 -2.13 13.62
N THR A 74 -23.90 -3.13 14.48
CA THR A 74 -24.71 -3.04 15.70
C THR A 74 -23.85 -2.59 16.87
N GLU A 75 -24.18 -1.45 17.46
CA GLU A 75 -23.56 -0.99 18.70
C GLU A 75 -23.97 -1.86 19.89
N ALA A 76 -23.01 -2.17 20.75
CA ALA A 76 -23.29 -2.84 22.02
C ALA A 76 -24.11 -1.90 22.93
N GLN A 77 -25.08 -2.47 23.64
CA GLN A 77 -25.94 -1.75 24.58
C GLN A 77 -25.86 -2.38 25.97
N GLU A 78 -26.11 -1.57 27.01
CA GLU A 78 -26.18 -2.07 28.39
C GLU A 78 -27.26 -3.15 28.52
N GLY A 79 -26.91 -4.27 29.14
CA GLY A 79 -27.81 -5.41 29.34
C GLY A 79 -28.14 -6.20 28.06
N MET A 80 -27.52 -5.88 26.91
CA MET A 80 -27.73 -6.61 25.67
C MET A 80 -27.30 -8.08 25.83
N GLU A 81 -28.13 -9.01 25.34
CA GLU A 81 -27.79 -10.43 25.31
C GLU A 81 -27.63 -10.88 23.86
N VAL A 82 -26.41 -11.30 23.50
CA VAL A 82 -26.00 -11.68 22.16
C VAL A 82 -25.60 -13.15 22.12
N GLN A 83 -26.11 -13.86 21.13
CA GLN A 83 -25.63 -15.18 20.75
C GLN A 83 -24.88 -15.07 19.42
N THR A 84 -23.61 -15.47 19.42
CA THR A 84 -22.76 -15.43 18.23
C THR A 84 -22.72 -16.76 17.49
N ASN A 85 -23.16 -17.84 18.15
CA ASN A 85 -23.14 -19.18 17.59
C ASN A 85 -24.37 -19.99 18.05
N SER A 86 -25.07 -20.58 17.08
CA SER A 86 -26.15 -21.54 17.26
C SER A 86 -26.26 -22.38 15.98
N PRO A 87 -26.96 -23.53 15.99
CA PRO A 87 -27.25 -24.28 14.76
C PRO A 87 -27.87 -23.39 13.66
N GLU A 88 -28.79 -22.51 14.03
CA GLU A 88 -29.46 -21.58 13.12
C GLU A 88 -28.49 -20.54 12.56
N ILE A 89 -27.66 -19.91 13.39
CA ILE A 89 -26.67 -18.91 12.96
C ILE A 89 -25.63 -19.55 12.03
N ARG A 90 -25.17 -20.77 12.34
CA ARG A 90 -24.20 -21.49 11.51
C ARG A 90 -24.77 -21.80 10.13
N GLN A 91 -26.01 -22.27 10.05
CA GLN A 91 -26.68 -22.53 8.78
C GLN A 91 -26.84 -21.24 7.97
N ALA A 92 -27.37 -20.18 8.60
CA ALA A 92 -27.57 -18.89 7.92
C ALA A 92 -26.25 -18.30 7.39
N ARG A 93 -25.15 -18.40 8.15
CA ARG A 93 -23.82 -17.95 7.67
C ARG A 93 -23.33 -18.79 6.50
N ARG A 94 -23.48 -20.11 6.55
CA ARG A 94 -23.14 -21.01 5.45
C ARG A 94 -23.90 -20.63 4.18
N ASP A 95 -25.20 -20.39 4.28
CA ASP A 95 -26.05 -20.04 3.14
C ASP A 95 -25.66 -18.67 2.55
N ILE A 96 -25.35 -17.68 3.39
CA ILE A 96 -24.85 -16.37 2.95
C ILE A 96 -23.53 -16.52 2.18
N VAL A 97 -22.59 -17.30 2.70
CA VAL A 97 -21.28 -17.51 2.06
C VAL A 97 -21.44 -18.28 0.76
N GLU A 98 -22.37 -19.24 0.71
CA GLU A 98 -22.70 -19.97 -0.50
C GLU A 98 -23.26 -19.06 -1.59
N LEU A 99 -24.16 -18.12 -1.26
CA LEU A 99 -24.66 -17.11 -2.19
C LEU A 99 -23.55 -16.19 -2.73
N LEU A 100 -22.57 -15.82 -1.90
CA LEU A 100 -21.40 -15.03 -2.33
C LEU A 100 -20.53 -15.81 -3.34
N ILE A 101 -20.40 -17.12 -3.16
CA ILE A 101 -19.60 -18.00 -4.01
C ILE A 101 -20.34 -18.38 -5.28
N ASP A 102 -21.67 -18.41 -5.30
CA ASP A 102 -22.46 -18.91 -6.43
C ASP A 102 -22.13 -18.19 -7.75
N ASN A 103 -21.95 -16.87 -7.67
CA ASN A 103 -21.58 -16.01 -8.79
C ASN A 103 -20.05 -15.82 -8.96
N HIS A 104 -19.21 -16.57 -8.23
CA HIS A 104 -17.74 -16.52 -8.26
C HIS A 104 -17.15 -17.75 -9.00
N PRO A 105 -16.07 -17.62 -9.79
CA PRO A 105 -15.37 -18.75 -10.40
C PRO A 105 -14.81 -19.75 -9.37
N ARG A 106 -14.82 -21.05 -9.67
CA ARG A 106 -14.31 -22.13 -8.79
C ARG A 106 -12.93 -22.64 -9.22
N GLU A 107 -12.04 -21.70 -9.48
CA GLU A 107 -10.74 -21.95 -10.11
C GLU A 107 -9.58 -21.65 -9.14
N CYS A 108 -9.75 -22.01 -7.85
CA CYS A 108 -8.79 -21.67 -6.81
C CYS A 108 -7.37 -22.16 -7.11
N GLN A 109 -7.21 -23.34 -7.72
CA GLN A 109 -5.91 -23.94 -8.03
C GLN A 109 -5.07 -23.15 -9.04
N ILE A 110 -5.69 -22.27 -9.82
CA ILE A 110 -5.01 -21.40 -10.80
C ILE A 110 -5.15 -19.91 -10.45
N CYS A 111 -5.69 -19.61 -9.28
CA CYS A 111 -5.97 -18.25 -8.82
C CYS A 111 -4.73 -17.64 -8.14
N GLU A 112 -4.47 -16.36 -8.41
CA GLU A 112 -3.34 -15.61 -7.85
C GLU A 112 -3.43 -15.37 -6.33
N ARG A 113 -4.62 -15.58 -5.76
CA ARG A 113 -4.88 -15.50 -4.32
C ARG A 113 -5.02 -16.87 -3.66
N ASP A 114 -4.66 -17.96 -4.35
CA ASP A 114 -4.60 -19.25 -3.67
C ASP A 114 -3.71 -19.17 -2.43
N SER A 115 -4.09 -19.89 -1.37
CA SER A 115 -3.53 -19.86 0.00
C SER A 115 -3.69 -18.56 0.81
N ASN A 116 -4.16 -17.45 0.24
CA ASN A 116 -4.40 -16.20 0.98
C ASN A 116 -5.74 -15.49 0.70
N CYS A 117 -6.66 -16.13 -0.02
CA CYS A 117 -7.99 -15.60 -0.30
C CYS A 117 -8.91 -15.68 0.93
N GLU A 118 -9.46 -14.54 1.36
CA GLU A 118 -10.37 -14.47 2.51
C GLU A 118 -11.69 -15.21 2.22
N LEU A 119 -12.21 -15.13 0.98
CA LEU A 119 -13.42 -15.84 0.58
C LEU A 119 -13.24 -17.36 0.60
N GLN A 120 -12.10 -17.85 0.10
CA GLN A 120 -11.77 -19.29 0.08
C GLN A 120 -11.70 -19.84 1.51
N ARG A 121 -11.01 -19.11 2.41
CA ARG A 121 -10.92 -19.46 3.83
C ARG A 121 -12.30 -19.48 4.49
N LEU A 122 -13.09 -18.43 4.27
CA LEU A 122 -14.43 -18.32 4.83
C LEU A 122 -15.38 -19.44 4.35
N ALA A 123 -15.30 -19.80 3.06
CA ALA A 123 -16.03 -20.93 2.50
C ALA A 123 -15.66 -22.25 3.19
N TYR A 124 -14.36 -22.44 3.41
CA TYR A 124 -13.83 -23.61 4.09
C TYR A 124 -14.35 -23.70 5.53
N ASP A 125 -14.18 -22.61 6.30
CA ASP A 125 -14.54 -22.51 7.72
C ASP A 125 -16.05 -22.71 7.96
N MET A 126 -16.89 -22.21 7.05
CA MET A 126 -18.35 -22.33 7.15
C MET A 126 -18.92 -23.65 6.58
N GLY A 127 -18.06 -24.56 6.10
CA GLY A 127 -18.51 -25.86 5.60
C GLY A 127 -19.20 -25.82 4.23
N VAL A 128 -18.94 -24.80 3.40
CA VAL A 128 -19.39 -24.78 2.01
C VAL A 128 -18.50 -25.75 1.21
N ARG A 129 -19.08 -26.82 0.68
CA ARG A 129 -18.37 -27.90 -0.04
C ARG A 129 -18.91 -28.16 -1.43
N GLU A 130 -20.16 -27.79 -1.66
CA GLU A 130 -20.84 -27.90 -2.93
C GLU A 130 -21.58 -26.59 -3.21
N ARG A 131 -22.08 -26.46 -4.44
CA ARG A 131 -22.90 -25.32 -4.87
C ARG A 131 -24.30 -25.87 -5.10
N LEU A 132 -25.25 -25.47 -4.27
CA LEU A 132 -26.63 -25.93 -4.30
C LEU A 132 -27.49 -25.10 -5.27
N PHE A 133 -27.06 -23.89 -5.62
CA PHE A 133 -27.79 -23.00 -6.51
C PHE A 133 -27.37 -23.19 -7.98
N GLU A 134 -28.37 -23.38 -8.84
CA GLU A 134 -28.22 -23.37 -10.30
C GLU A 134 -28.63 -22.00 -10.86
N GLY A 135 -28.05 -21.62 -12.00
CA GLY A 135 -28.43 -20.38 -12.66
C GLY A 135 -27.34 -19.77 -13.55
N LYS A 136 -27.69 -18.63 -14.15
CA LYS A 136 -26.77 -17.82 -14.93
C LYS A 136 -25.75 -17.16 -13.99
N ARG A 137 -24.49 -17.18 -14.40
CA ARG A 137 -23.40 -16.49 -13.72
C ARG A 137 -22.94 -15.31 -14.54
N LYS A 138 -22.41 -14.29 -13.88
CA LYS A 138 -21.84 -13.14 -14.56
C LYS A 138 -20.68 -13.58 -15.46
N ARG A 139 -20.57 -12.90 -16.60
CA ARG A 139 -19.46 -13.08 -17.54
C ARG A 139 -18.97 -11.72 -17.97
N HIS A 140 -17.70 -11.44 -17.75
CA HIS A 140 -17.09 -10.14 -18.05
C HIS A 140 -15.65 -10.33 -18.53
N PRO A 141 -15.20 -9.53 -19.51
CA PRO A 141 -13.79 -9.55 -19.89
C PRO A 141 -12.91 -9.06 -18.73
N ILE A 142 -11.68 -9.56 -18.70
CA ILE A 142 -10.64 -9.01 -17.83
C ILE A 142 -10.30 -7.61 -18.35
N GLU A 143 -10.38 -6.61 -17.48
CA GLU A 143 -9.95 -5.26 -17.76
C GLU A 143 -8.45 -5.17 -17.42
N ASN A 144 -7.63 -4.98 -18.45
CA ASN A 144 -6.17 -5.05 -18.38
C ASN A 144 -5.53 -3.87 -19.13
N SER A 145 -6.27 -2.78 -19.34
CA SER A 145 -5.71 -1.59 -20.02
C SER A 145 -4.65 -0.92 -19.18
N SER A 146 -4.77 -0.97 -17.85
CA SER A 146 -3.82 -0.31 -16.97
C SER A 146 -2.45 -0.96 -16.99
N VAL A 147 -1.42 -0.13 -16.89
CA VAL A 147 -0.03 -0.56 -16.74
C VAL A 147 0.26 -1.07 -15.32
N SER A 148 -0.60 -0.74 -14.34
CA SER A 148 -0.37 -1.07 -12.93
C SER A 148 -1.41 -2.04 -12.35
N VAL A 149 -2.69 -1.91 -12.72
CA VAL A 149 -3.81 -2.61 -12.07
C VAL A 149 -4.63 -3.44 -13.05
N VAL A 150 -4.79 -4.73 -12.78
CA VAL A 150 -5.67 -5.62 -13.54
C VAL A 150 -6.95 -5.86 -12.76
N ARG A 151 -8.10 -5.81 -13.43
CA ARG A 151 -9.41 -6.02 -12.82
C ARG A 151 -10.14 -7.19 -13.47
N ASP A 152 -10.47 -8.17 -12.64
CA ASP A 152 -11.31 -9.31 -12.98
C ASP A 152 -12.65 -9.18 -12.26
N ALA A 153 -13.67 -8.74 -13.01
CA ALA A 153 -15.00 -8.55 -12.47
C ALA A 153 -15.68 -9.87 -12.08
N GLU A 154 -15.31 -11.02 -12.67
CA GLU A 154 -15.86 -12.33 -12.32
C GLU A 154 -15.43 -12.72 -10.90
N LYS A 155 -14.19 -12.42 -10.51
CA LYS A 155 -13.68 -12.69 -9.17
C LYS A 155 -14.18 -11.72 -8.08
N CYS A 156 -14.95 -10.68 -8.43
CA CYS A 156 -15.48 -9.71 -7.48
C CYS A 156 -16.69 -10.25 -6.68
N VAL A 157 -16.76 -9.99 -5.37
CA VAL A 157 -17.92 -10.34 -4.51
C VAL A 157 -18.70 -9.12 -4.03
N LEU A 158 -18.49 -7.96 -4.69
CA LEU A 158 -19.19 -6.71 -4.40
C LEU A 158 -19.10 -6.24 -2.94
N CYS A 159 -18.04 -6.61 -2.22
CA CYS A 159 -17.83 -6.24 -0.80
C CYS A 159 -17.57 -4.74 -0.55
N GLY A 160 -17.33 -3.98 -1.62
CA GLY A 160 -17.13 -2.53 -1.59
C GLY A 160 -15.86 -2.02 -0.91
N ARG A 161 -14.95 -2.89 -0.44
CA ARG A 161 -13.69 -2.44 0.18
C ARG A 161 -12.85 -1.57 -0.77
N CYS A 162 -12.76 -1.96 -2.04
CA CYS A 162 -11.94 -1.32 -3.07
C CYS A 162 -12.38 0.11 -3.42
N PHE A 163 -13.67 0.37 -3.57
CA PHE A 163 -14.13 1.74 -3.83
C PHE A 163 -14.15 2.59 -2.56
N ARG A 164 -14.44 2.00 -1.39
CA ARG A 164 -14.36 2.73 -0.11
C ARG A 164 -12.94 3.18 0.20
N VAL A 165 -11.91 2.35 -0.01
CA VAL A 165 -10.52 2.81 0.17
C VAL A 165 -10.12 3.89 -0.84
N CYS A 166 -10.61 3.79 -2.07
CA CYS A 166 -10.36 4.79 -3.12
C CYS A 166 -11.02 6.14 -2.81
N HIS A 167 -12.20 6.13 -2.18
CA HIS A 167 -12.89 7.31 -1.70
C HIS A 167 -12.30 7.82 -0.37
N GLU A 168 -12.43 7.04 0.71
CA GLU A 168 -12.25 7.52 2.08
C GLU A 168 -10.78 7.77 2.44
N ILE A 169 -9.85 6.99 1.87
CA ILE A 169 -8.42 7.09 2.20
C ILE A 169 -7.66 7.86 1.12
N GLN A 170 -7.99 7.61 -0.16
CA GLN A 170 -7.28 8.22 -1.29
C GLN A 170 -7.94 9.50 -1.80
N GLY A 171 -9.24 9.73 -1.56
CA GLY A 171 -9.92 10.94 -2.04
C GLY A 171 -10.07 11.05 -3.56
N VAL A 172 -9.91 9.94 -4.29
CA VAL A 172 -9.86 9.92 -5.77
C VAL A 172 -11.22 9.60 -6.39
N PHE A 173 -12.04 8.78 -5.74
CA PHE A 173 -13.38 8.39 -6.21
C PHE A 173 -13.40 7.71 -7.59
N ASN A 174 -12.31 7.04 -7.98
CA ASN A 174 -12.20 6.41 -9.28
C ASN A 174 -13.18 5.24 -9.49
N LEU A 175 -13.52 4.51 -8.42
CA LEU A 175 -14.30 3.28 -8.50
C LEU A 175 -15.68 3.47 -7.88
N SER A 176 -16.69 2.83 -8.47
CA SER A 176 -18.03 2.71 -7.89
C SER A 176 -18.72 1.44 -8.42
N GLN A 177 -19.88 1.09 -7.86
CA GLN A 177 -20.71 0.03 -8.42
C GLN A 177 -21.53 0.58 -9.59
N GLN A 178 -21.39 -0.05 -10.74
CA GLN A 178 -22.14 0.27 -11.96
C GLN A 178 -23.13 -0.85 -12.27
N ASN A 179 -24.15 -0.54 -13.07
CA ASN A 179 -25.22 -1.44 -13.50
C ASN A 179 -26.10 -2.00 -12.36
N ARG A 180 -26.92 -3.02 -12.67
CA ARG A 180 -27.87 -3.66 -11.74
C ARG A 180 -27.95 -5.17 -11.94
N GLY A 181 -28.39 -5.88 -10.90
CA GLY A 181 -28.60 -7.34 -10.94
C GLY A 181 -27.33 -8.10 -11.29
N PHE A 182 -27.42 -9.06 -12.22
CA PHE A 182 -26.29 -9.90 -12.64
C PHE A 182 -25.17 -9.14 -13.38
N SER A 183 -25.44 -7.93 -13.84
CA SER A 183 -24.46 -7.08 -14.55
C SER A 183 -23.71 -6.12 -13.63
N THR A 184 -24.01 -6.12 -12.32
CA THR A 184 -23.36 -5.22 -11.37
C THR A 184 -21.86 -5.51 -11.25
N ILE A 185 -21.05 -4.49 -11.52
CA ILE A 185 -19.58 -4.57 -11.44
C ILE A 185 -19.01 -3.35 -10.73
N VAL A 186 -17.86 -3.50 -10.08
CA VAL A 186 -17.07 -2.36 -9.59
C VAL A 186 -16.13 -1.92 -10.70
N THR A 187 -16.24 -0.68 -11.15
CA THR A 187 -15.50 -0.14 -12.30
C THR A 187 -15.53 1.40 -12.29
N PRO A 188 -14.68 2.09 -13.09
CA PRO A 188 -14.81 3.53 -13.29
C PRO A 188 -16.15 3.95 -13.89
N ALA A 189 -16.45 5.26 -13.83
CA ALA A 189 -17.64 5.81 -14.44
C ALA A 189 -17.73 5.46 -15.93
N TYR A 190 -18.93 5.15 -16.42
CA TYR A 190 -19.19 4.72 -17.79
C TYR A 190 -18.39 3.48 -18.24
N GLU A 191 -17.93 2.66 -17.29
CA GLU A 191 -17.07 1.51 -17.56
C GLU A 191 -15.77 1.86 -18.31
N ALA A 192 -15.28 3.09 -18.14
CA ALA A 192 -14.01 3.52 -18.72
C ALA A 192 -12.86 2.59 -18.31
N HIS A 193 -11.86 2.51 -19.18
CA HIS A 193 -10.59 1.88 -18.89
C HIS A 193 -9.93 2.54 -17.67
N MET A 194 -9.19 1.75 -16.90
CA MET A 194 -8.59 2.22 -15.65
C MET A 194 -7.59 3.37 -15.84
N ASP A 195 -6.80 3.35 -16.92
CA ASP A 195 -5.84 4.42 -17.23
C ASP A 195 -6.47 5.60 -17.99
N ASP A 196 -7.67 5.44 -18.55
CA ASP A 196 -8.46 6.53 -19.16
C ASP A 196 -9.34 7.26 -18.13
N SER A 197 -9.32 6.81 -16.88
CA SER A 197 -10.10 7.38 -15.78
C SER A 197 -9.21 8.17 -14.81
N VAL A 198 -9.79 8.72 -13.73
CA VAL A 198 -9.03 9.47 -12.70
C VAL A 198 -8.17 8.56 -11.80
N CYS A 199 -7.84 7.35 -12.24
CA CYS A 199 -7.05 6.42 -11.44
C CYS A 199 -5.62 6.92 -11.28
N ILE A 200 -5.16 7.03 -10.04
CA ILE A 200 -3.77 7.37 -9.70
C ILE A 200 -2.85 6.14 -9.60
N GLN A 201 -3.36 4.95 -9.95
CA GLN A 201 -2.63 3.67 -9.97
C GLN A 201 -1.96 3.27 -8.64
N CYS A 202 -2.41 3.77 -7.49
CA CYS A 202 -1.79 3.49 -6.19
C CYS A 202 -1.96 2.04 -5.70
N GLY A 203 -2.83 1.25 -6.32
CA GLY A 203 -3.04 -0.17 -6.00
C GLY A 203 -3.72 -0.47 -4.66
N GLN A 204 -4.24 0.53 -3.95
CA GLN A 204 -4.92 0.30 -2.67
C GLN A 204 -6.16 -0.61 -2.81
N CYS A 205 -6.82 -0.57 -3.97
CA CYS A 205 -7.91 -1.49 -4.32
C CYS A 205 -7.45 -2.97 -4.34
N ILE A 206 -6.20 -3.24 -4.74
CA ILE A 206 -5.59 -4.58 -4.73
C ILE A 206 -5.36 -5.02 -3.28
N ASN A 207 -4.81 -4.14 -2.44
CA ASN A 207 -4.44 -4.47 -1.06
C ASN A 207 -5.66 -4.82 -0.20
N VAL A 208 -6.79 -4.14 -0.37
CA VAL A 208 -8.01 -4.39 0.42
C VAL A 208 -8.94 -5.45 -0.18
N CYS A 209 -8.65 -5.94 -1.39
CA CYS A 209 -9.50 -6.92 -2.05
C CYS A 209 -9.42 -8.28 -1.32
N PRO A 210 -10.54 -8.86 -0.85
CA PRO A 210 -10.55 -10.16 -0.17
C PRO A 210 -10.40 -11.35 -1.15
N THR A 211 -10.45 -11.08 -2.45
CA THR A 211 -10.35 -12.06 -3.54
C THR A 211 -9.30 -11.59 -4.55
N ALA A 212 -9.23 -12.21 -5.74
CA ALA A 212 -8.32 -11.81 -6.81
C ALA A 212 -8.99 -10.91 -7.87
N ALA A 213 -10.00 -10.12 -7.47
CA ALA A 213 -10.73 -9.22 -8.38
C ALA A 213 -9.92 -7.99 -8.82
N PHE A 214 -8.98 -7.56 -7.99
CA PHE A 214 -7.98 -6.55 -8.33
C PHE A 214 -6.60 -7.17 -8.09
N GLN A 215 -5.73 -7.05 -9.08
CA GLN A 215 -4.37 -7.58 -9.07
C GLN A 215 -3.40 -6.57 -9.66
N GLU A 216 -2.11 -6.73 -9.41
CA GLU A 216 -1.07 -5.99 -10.13
C GLU A 216 -0.85 -6.52 -11.56
N LYS A 217 -0.39 -5.64 -12.45
CA LYS A 217 0.15 -6.04 -13.75
C LYS A 217 1.44 -6.82 -13.57
N LYS A 218 1.48 -8.09 -13.98
CA LYS A 218 2.65 -8.96 -13.76
C LYS A 218 3.80 -8.61 -14.71
N HIS A 219 5.00 -8.46 -14.15
CA HIS A 219 6.28 -8.34 -14.85
C HIS A 219 7.20 -9.55 -14.60
N ALA A 220 6.81 -10.50 -13.74
CA ALA A 220 7.62 -11.69 -13.42
C ALA A 220 8.10 -12.46 -14.67
N ASP A 221 7.24 -12.71 -15.65
CA ASP A 221 7.62 -13.41 -16.89
C ASP A 221 8.63 -12.62 -17.73
N ARG A 222 8.48 -11.29 -17.76
CA ARG A 222 9.44 -10.39 -18.42
C ARG A 222 10.81 -10.45 -17.76
N VAL A 223 10.84 -10.55 -16.42
CA VAL A 223 12.09 -10.70 -15.66
C VAL A 223 12.71 -12.08 -15.87
N TRP A 224 11.92 -13.15 -15.88
CA TRP A 224 12.41 -14.48 -16.21
C TRP A 224 13.04 -14.53 -17.61
N ALA A 225 12.42 -13.87 -18.58
CA ALA A 225 12.98 -13.77 -19.93
C ALA A 225 14.34 -13.06 -19.92
N ALA A 226 14.47 -11.95 -19.18
CA ALA A 226 15.74 -11.21 -19.08
C ALA A 226 16.83 -12.03 -18.38
N ILE A 227 16.52 -12.72 -17.27
CA ILE A 227 17.48 -13.56 -16.52
C ILE A 227 18.01 -14.71 -17.40
N ASN A 228 17.18 -15.27 -18.27
CA ASN A 228 17.57 -16.36 -19.15
C ASN A 228 18.22 -15.89 -20.47
N ASP A 229 18.33 -14.58 -20.70
CA ASP A 229 18.99 -14.03 -21.88
C ASP A 229 20.48 -13.83 -21.60
N PRO A 230 21.39 -14.63 -22.22
CA PRO A 230 22.83 -14.50 -22.00
C PRO A 230 23.42 -13.19 -22.54
N GLY A 231 22.67 -12.45 -23.36
CA GLY A 231 23.05 -11.12 -23.84
C GLY A 231 22.69 -9.99 -22.86
N LYS A 232 22.04 -10.29 -21.73
CA LYS A 232 21.67 -9.30 -20.72
C LYS A 232 22.48 -9.46 -19.44
N PHE A 233 22.77 -8.30 -18.84
CA PHE A 233 23.28 -8.19 -17.49
C PHE A 233 22.16 -7.66 -16.61
N VAL A 234 21.54 -8.56 -15.84
CA VAL A 234 20.29 -8.30 -15.13
C VAL A 234 20.58 -7.88 -13.69
N ILE A 235 20.17 -6.66 -13.35
CA ILE A 235 20.44 -6.03 -12.07
C ILE A 235 19.13 -5.88 -11.30
N ALA A 236 19.10 -6.34 -10.06
CA ALA A 236 18.00 -6.03 -9.14
C ALA A 236 18.35 -4.79 -8.31
N GLN A 237 17.39 -3.89 -8.10
CA GLN A 237 17.42 -2.87 -7.04
C GLN A 237 16.22 -3.07 -6.11
N THR A 238 16.41 -2.97 -4.80
CA THR A 238 15.33 -3.22 -3.83
C THR A 238 14.95 -1.98 -3.04
N ALA A 239 13.66 -1.66 -2.97
CA ALA A 239 13.17 -0.54 -2.17
C ALA A 239 13.29 -0.81 -0.66
N PRO A 240 13.36 0.25 0.19
CA PRO A 240 13.58 0.10 1.63
C PRO A 240 12.56 -0.83 2.30
N ALA A 241 11.26 -0.70 1.97
CA ALA A 241 10.21 -1.47 2.62
C ALA A 241 10.19 -2.97 2.25
N ILE A 242 10.85 -3.40 1.16
CA ILE A 242 10.88 -4.83 0.77
C ILE A 242 11.51 -5.65 1.89
N ARG A 243 12.62 -5.17 2.46
CA ARG A 243 13.37 -5.89 3.50
C ARG A 243 12.59 -6.10 4.79
N ALA A 244 11.52 -5.34 5.03
CA ALA A 244 10.67 -5.43 6.21
C ALA A 244 9.35 -6.22 6.00
N ALA A 245 8.87 -6.31 4.76
CA ALA A 245 7.55 -6.89 4.46
C ALA A 245 7.62 -8.24 3.72
N MET A 246 8.68 -8.49 2.96
CA MET A 246 8.78 -9.66 2.08
C MET A 246 8.71 -10.99 2.86
N ALA A 247 9.29 -11.02 4.06
CA ALA A 247 9.37 -12.20 4.92
C ALA A 247 7.99 -12.78 5.28
N GLU A 248 6.94 -11.96 5.34
CA GLU A 248 5.56 -12.40 5.60
C GLU A 248 5.10 -13.45 4.59
N GLY A 249 5.56 -13.33 3.33
CA GLY A 249 5.28 -14.30 2.28
C GLY A 249 5.81 -15.71 2.56
N PHE A 250 6.74 -15.85 3.51
CA PHE A 250 7.37 -17.11 3.90
C PHE A 250 6.99 -17.55 5.33
N GLY A 251 5.95 -16.93 5.91
CA GLY A 251 5.41 -17.30 7.22
C GLY A 251 6.12 -16.66 8.41
N TYR A 252 6.94 -15.63 8.19
CA TYR A 252 7.46 -14.81 9.27
C TYR A 252 6.41 -13.81 9.77
N GLU A 253 6.59 -13.33 11.00
CA GLU A 253 5.76 -12.27 11.56
C GLU A 253 5.94 -10.95 10.79
N PRO A 254 4.88 -10.13 10.65
CA PRO A 254 4.96 -8.81 10.02
C PRO A 254 6.07 -7.94 10.61
N GLY A 255 6.82 -7.27 9.72
CA GLY A 255 7.94 -6.42 10.11
C GLY A 255 9.27 -7.14 10.36
N THR A 256 9.34 -8.47 10.16
CA THR A 256 10.60 -9.22 10.26
C THR A 256 11.58 -8.78 9.18
N ALA A 257 12.73 -8.23 9.59
CA ALA A 257 13.80 -7.85 8.68
C ALA A 257 14.42 -9.08 7.99
N CYS A 258 14.63 -9.00 6.67
CA CYS A 258 15.11 -10.12 5.86
C CYS A 258 16.11 -9.71 4.76
N THR A 259 16.84 -8.61 4.97
CA THR A 259 17.75 -8.02 3.98
C THR A 259 18.71 -9.03 3.36
N GLY A 260 19.48 -9.76 4.18
CA GLY A 260 20.51 -10.64 3.63
C GLY A 260 19.92 -11.87 2.91
N LYS A 261 18.90 -12.50 3.49
CA LYS A 261 18.15 -13.58 2.82
C LYS A 261 17.52 -13.14 1.51
N MET A 262 16.98 -11.92 1.45
CA MET A 262 16.45 -11.32 0.22
C MET A 262 17.55 -11.23 -0.85
N VAL A 263 18.72 -10.66 -0.53
CA VAL A 263 19.83 -10.56 -1.47
C VAL A 263 20.29 -11.95 -1.95
N THR A 264 20.47 -12.90 -1.03
CA THR A 264 20.83 -14.28 -1.37
C THR A 264 19.79 -14.91 -2.29
N SER A 265 18.49 -14.67 -2.07
CA SER A 265 17.43 -15.20 -2.92
C SER A 265 17.50 -14.65 -4.34
N LEU A 266 17.77 -13.34 -4.51
CA LEU A 266 17.91 -12.70 -5.82
C LEU A 266 19.10 -13.27 -6.59
N ARG A 267 20.25 -13.44 -5.94
CA ARG A 267 21.40 -14.11 -6.57
C ARG A 267 21.06 -15.53 -7.02
N ARG A 268 20.34 -16.30 -6.20
CA ARG A 268 19.92 -17.67 -6.57
C ARG A 268 18.91 -17.72 -7.70
N LEU A 269 18.09 -16.68 -7.89
CA LEU A 269 17.18 -16.55 -9.02
C LEU A 269 17.91 -16.28 -10.34
N GLY A 270 19.17 -15.84 -10.29
CA GLY A 270 20.00 -15.58 -11.48
C GLY A 270 20.25 -14.10 -11.79
N PHE A 271 20.01 -13.18 -10.84
CA PHE A 271 20.43 -11.78 -11.00
C PHE A 271 21.96 -11.66 -10.92
N ASP A 272 22.56 -10.92 -11.87
CA ASP A 272 24.01 -10.74 -11.96
C ASP A 272 24.56 -9.77 -10.92
N ALA A 273 23.76 -8.79 -10.50
CA ALA A 273 24.06 -7.88 -9.40
C ALA A 273 22.79 -7.49 -8.65
N VAL A 274 22.94 -7.23 -7.35
CA VAL A 274 21.87 -6.83 -6.45
C VAL A 274 22.30 -5.57 -5.71
N PHE A 275 21.59 -4.47 -5.97
CA PHE A 275 21.84 -3.17 -5.37
C PHE A 275 20.70 -2.71 -4.46
N ASP A 276 21.00 -1.68 -3.65
CA ASP A 276 20.05 -1.12 -2.71
C ASP A 276 19.50 0.20 -3.27
N THR A 277 18.17 0.33 -3.36
CA THR A 277 17.55 1.61 -3.75
C THR A 277 17.80 2.69 -2.69
N ASP A 278 18.12 2.28 -1.46
CA ASP A 278 18.46 3.19 -0.37
C ASP A 278 19.68 4.06 -0.70
N PHE A 279 20.65 3.57 -1.50
CA PHE A 279 21.75 4.38 -2.03
C PHE A 279 21.23 5.60 -2.80
N ALA A 280 20.25 5.39 -3.68
CA ALA A 280 19.64 6.47 -4.45
C ALA A 280 18.61 7.28 -3.66
N ALA A 281 18.09 6.74 -2.55
CA ALA A 281 17.30 7.53 -1.61
C ALA A 281 18.21 8.57 -0.91
N ASP A 282 19.44 8.21 -0.54
CA ASP A 282 20.42 9.17 -0.04
C ASP A 282 20.74 10.24 -1.10
N LEU A 283 20.86 9.87 -2.38
CA LEU A 283 21.02 10.85 -3.46
C LEU A 283 19.79 11.73 -3.66
N THR A 284 18.59 11.16 -3.52
CA THR A 284 17.35 11.95 -3.54
C THR A 284 17.40 12.99 -2.44
N ILE A 285 17.84 12.64 -1.22
CA ILE A 285 18.01 13.60 -0.14
C ILE A 285 19.05 14.67 -0.44
N MET A 286 20.18 14.33 -1.05
CA MET A 286 21.19 15.32 -1.41
C MET A 286 20.62 16.40 -2.34
N GLU A 287 19.86 16.00 -3.35
CA GLU A 287 19.23 16.92 -4.29
C GLU A 287 18.04 17.65 -3.67
N GLU A 288 17.17 16.94 -2.94
CA GLU A 288 15.92 17.47 -2.39
C GLU A 288 16.17 18.42 -1.20
N ALA A 289 17.15 18.11 -0.35
CA ALA A 289 17.58 19.04 0.71
C ALA A 289 18.24 20.29 0.11
N HIS A 290 18.98 20.16 -0.99
CA HIS A 290 19.58 21.30 -1.68
C HIS A 290 18.50 22.19 -2.29
N GLU A 291 17.57 21.61 -3.05
CA GLU A 291 16.44 22.30 -3.64
C GLU A 291 15.59 23.01 -2.57
N LEU A 292 15.32 22.34 -1.44
CA LEU A 292 14.62 22.94 -0.31
C LEU A 292 15.32 24.19 0.20
N ILE A 293 16.63 24.13 0.46
CA ILE A 293 17.39 25.27 0.96
C ILE A 293 17.37 26.43 -0.04
N GLU A 294 17.54 26.16 -1.33
CA GLU A 294 17.50 27.20 -2.36
C GLU A 294 16.12 27.86 -2.46
N ARG A 295 15.03 27.07 -2.38
CA ARG A 295 13.66 27.63 -2.31
C ARG A 295 13.43 28.49 -1.07
N ILE A 296 13.95 28.09 0.09
CA ILE A 296 13.89 28.90 1.32
C ILE A 296 14.65 30.23 1.17
N LYS A 297 15.75 30.27 0.41
CA LYS A 297 16.49 31.50 0.09
C LYS A 297 15.80 32.40 -0.94
N GLY A 298 14.63 32.00 -1.46
CA GLY A 298 13.86 32.75 -2.45
C GLY A 298 14.13 32.34 -3.89
N HIS A 299 14.85 31.24 -4.14
CA HIS A 299 15.16 30.72 -5.48
C HIS A 299 14.16 29.64 -5.93
N GLY A 300 12.86 29.85 -5.70
CA GLY A 300 11.80 28.98 -6.20
C GLY A 300 10.49 29.12 -5.41
N THR A 301 9.58 28.16 -5.58
CA THR A 301 8.22 28.24 -5.02
C THR A 301 8.08 27.42 -3.73
N LEU A 302 7.45 28.02 -2.70
CA LEU A 302 7.09 27.36 -1.44
C LEU A 302 5.57 27.17 -1.31
N PRO A 303 5.09 26.08 -0.67
CA PRO A 303 5.89 25.01 -0.05
C PRO A 303 6.65 24.16 -1.07
N HIS A 304 7.79 23.61 -0.66
CA HIS A 304 8.45 22.50 -1.32
C HIS A 304 7.68 21.21 -1.00
N ILE A 305 7.27 20.46 -2.02
CA ILE A 305 6.48 19.23 -1.83
C ILE A 305 7.24 18.04 -2.42
N THR A 306 7.33 16.95 -1.68
CA THR A 306 8.11 15.77 -2.13
C THR A 306 7.58 15.17 -3.44
N SER A 307 8.46 14.52 -4.20
CA SER A 307 8.15 13.98 -5.54
C SER A 307 8.35 12.46 -5.68
N CYS A 308 8.82 11.77 -4.64
CA CYS A 308 9.29 10.38 -4.76
C CYS A 308 8.19 9.32 -4.92
N SER A 309 6.93 9.66 -4.60
CA SER A 309 5.77 8.77 -4.64
C SER A 309 4.95 8.95 -5.92
N PRO A 310 4.93 7.98 -6.85
CA PRO A 310 4.26 8.17 -8.15
C PRO A 310 2.73 8.25 -8.04
N GLY A 311 2.11 7.56 -7.08
CA GLY A 311 0.67 7.70 -6.84
C GLY A 311 0.29 9.10 -6.35
N TRP A 312 1.21 9.78 -5.66
CA TRP A 312 1.08 11.18 -5.28
C TRP A 312 1.29 12.12 -6.48
N ILE A 313 2.32 11.89 -7.31
CA ILE A 313 2.55 12.69 -8.52
C ILE A 313 1.31 12.65 -9.44
N ASN A 314 0.78 11.45 -9.71
CA ASN A 314 -0.43 11.30 -10.53
C ASN A 314 -1.65 12.01 -9.89
N PHE A 315 -1.71 12.06 -8.56
CA PHE A 315 -2.76 12.80 -7.85
C PHE A 315 -2.62 14.31 -8.04
N VAL A 316 -1.42 14.87 -7.91
CA VAL A 316 -1.21 16.32 -8.13
C VAL A 316 -1.47 16.69 -9.58
N GLU A 317 -0.95 15.93 -10.55
CA GLU A 317 -1.17 16.19 -11.97
C GLU A 317 -2.65 16.17 -12.35
N GLY A 318 -3.43 15.24 -11.78
CA GLY A 318 -4.86 15.11 -12.08
C GLY A 318 -5.77 16.07 -11.33
N PHE A 319 -5.46 16.40 -10.07
CA PHE A 319 -6.38 17.12 -9.17
C PHE A 319 -5.90 18.50 -8.71
N TYR A 320 -4.59 18.77 -8.75
CA TYR A 320 -3.96 20.04 -8.35
C TYR A 320 -2.86 20.47 -9.34
N PRO A 321 -3.12 20.50 -10.66
CA PRO A 321 -2.09 20.84 -11.65
C PRO A 321 -1.50 22.24 -11.45
N GLU A 322 -2.26 23.15 -10.82
CA GLU A 322 -1.79 24.50 -10.47
C GLU A 322 -0.67 24.50 -9.42
N LEU A 323 -0.49 23.41 -8.68
CA LEU A 323 0.54 23.28 -7.65
C LEU A 323 1.79 22.51 -8.14
N LEU A 324 1.90 22.17 -9.41
CA LEU A 324 3.05 21.42 -9.94
C LEU A 324 4.40 22.13 -9.74
N SER A 325 4.42 23.47 -9.75
CA SER A 325 5.65 24.24 -9.46
C SER A 325 6.15 24.09 -8.02
N HIS A 326 5.31 23.58 -7.11
CA HIS A 326 5.68 23.31 -5.72
C HIS A 326 6.33 21.94 -5.55
N VAL A 327 6.07 21.00 -6.46
CA VAL A 327 6.65 19.65 -6.42
C VAL A 327 8.17 19.73 -6.64
N SER A 328 8.91 18.92 -5.89
CA SER A 328 10.36 18.78 -6.04
C SER A 328 10.71 18.35 -7.47
N THR A 329 11.77 18.94 -8.02
CA THR A 329 12.30 18.54 -9.33
C THR A 329 13.10 17.24 -9.27
N CYS A 330 13.36 16.73 -8.07
CA CYS A 330 14.08 15.49 -7.84
C CYS A 330 13.33 14.31 -8.45
N ARG A 331 14.07 13.40 -9.07
CA ARG A 331 13.56 12.08 -9.47
C ARG A 331 13.35 11.20 -8.23
N SER A 332 12.55 10.15 -8.36
CA SER A 332 12.40 9.20 -7.24
C SER A 332 13.66 8.34 -7.06
N PRO A 333 13.86 7.74 -5.87
CA PRO A 333 14.99 6.85 -5.63
C PRO A 333 15.12 5.73 -6.65
N MET A 334 13.99 5.14 -7.08
CA MET A 334 13.99 4.08 -8.10
C MET A 334 14.59 4.55 -9.42
N THR A 335 14.14 5.72 -9.89
CA THR A 335 14.53 6.24 -11.21
C THR A 335 15.91 6.87 -11.19
N MET A 336 16.32 7.50 -10.07
CA MET A 336 17.70 7.90 -9.83
C MET A 336 18.65 6.70 -9.86
N MET A 337 18.31 5.63 -9.13
CA MET A 337 19.12 4.40 -9.08
C MET A 337 19.29 3.79 -10.47
N SER A 338 18.18 3.60 -11.19
CA SER A 338 18.18 3.10 -12.56
C SER A 338 19.03 3.96 -13.50
N THR A 339 18.96 5.29 -13.36
CA THR A 339 19.76 6.22 -14.16
C THR A 339 21.24 6.02 -13.88
N ILE A 340 21.65 5.91 -12.61
CA ILE A 340 23.06 5.70 -12.20
C ILE A 340 23.57 4.34 -12.67
N ILE A 341 22.74 3.31 -12.60
CA ILE A 341 23.08 1.98 -13.11
C ILE A 341 23.39 2.04 -14.61
N LYS A 342 22.52 2.67 -15.42
CA LYS A 342 22.71 2.76 -16.88
C LYS A 342 23.72 3.81 -17.33
N THR A 343 24.23 4.66 -16.44
CA THR A 343 25.21 5.70 -16.78
C THR A 343 26.55 5.46 -16.06
N TYR A 344 26.61 5.77 -14.77
CA TYR A 344 27.81 5.68 -13.95
C TYR A 344 28.34 4.26 -13.83
N PHE A 345 27.49 3.29 -13.47
CA PHE A 345 27.92 1.89 -13.31
C PHE A 345 28.30 1.26 -14.65
N ALA A 346 27.49 1.48 -15.70
CA ALA A 346 27.79 1.04 -17.06
C ALA A 346 29.18 1.50 -17.51
N LYS A 347 29.47 2.80 -17.36
CA LYS A 347 30.77 3.39 -17.68
C LYS A 347 31.91 2.80 -16.83
N LYS A 348 31.70 2.66 -15.51
CA LYS A 348 32.71 2.17 -14.58
C LYS A 348 33.08 0.70 -14.82
N THR A 349 32.11 -0.10 -15.30
CA THR A 349 32.29 -1.53 -15.57
C THR A 349 32.59 -1.84 -17.05
N GLY A 350 32.63 -0.83 -17.91
CA GLY A 350 32.86 -1.01 -19.34
C GLY A 350 31.73 -1.76 -20.07
N ARG A 351 30.49 -1.67 -19.55
CA ARG A 351 29.31 -2.32 -20.11
C ARG A 351 28.52 -1.36 -21.00
N ASP A 352 27.98 -1.86 -22.11
CA ASP A 352 27.01 -1.11 -22.91
C ASP A 352 25.70 -0.99 -22.11
N PRO A 353 25.16 0.23 -21.88
CA PRO A 353 23.86 0.42 -21.22
C PRO A 353 22.70 -0.37 -21.84
N LYS A 354 22.76 -0.72 -23.13
CA LYS A 354 21.74 -1.53 -23.83
C LYS A 354 21.68 -2.97 -23.35
N ASP A 355 22.79 -3.49 -22.83
CA ASP A 355 22.89 -4.86 -22.33
C ASP A 355 22.51 -4.93 -20.85
N ILE A 356 22.40 -3.78 -20.16
CA ILE A 356 21.99 -3.72 -18.75
C ILE A 356 20.47 -3.71 -18.66
N TYR A 357 19.91 -4.70 -17.96
CA TYR A 357 18.50 -4.83 -17.68
C TYR A 357 18.21 -4.57 -16.20
N VAL A 358 17.56 -3.46 -15.88
CA VAL A 358 17.31 -3.02 -14.50
C VAL A 358 15.92 -3.44 -14.03
N VAL A 359 15.88 -4.24 -12.98
CA VAL A 359 14.66 -4.70 -12.30
C VAL A 359 14.54 -4.01 -10.95
N ALA A 360 13.49 -3.21 -10.80
CA ALA A 360 13.15 -2.56 -9.54
C ALA A 360 12.15 -3.38 -8.73
N ILE A 361 12.48 -3.70 -7.49
CA ILE A 361 11.61 -4.47 -6.59
C ILE A 361 10.97 -3.50 -5.61
N MET A 362 9.66 -3.28 -5.77
CA MET A 362 8.95 -2.15 -5.17
C MET A 362 7.71 -2.61 -4.40
N PRO A 363 7.39 -2.02 -3.24
CA PRO A 363 6.16 -2.30 -2.49
C PRO A 363 4.92 -1.63 -3.12
N CYS A 364 5.06 -1.03 -4.30
CA CYS A 364 4.09 -0.12 -4.91
C CYS A 364 3.88 -0.47 -6.38
N VAL A 365 2.62 -0.62 -6.79
CA VAL A 365 2.28 -0.88 -8.19
C VAL A 365 2.39 0.36 -9.07
N ALA A 366 2.20 1.57 -8.53
CA ALA A 366 2.35 2.83 -9.28
C ALA A 366 3.79 3.04 -9.80
N LYS A 367 4.78 2.33 -9.24
CA LYS A 367 6.15 2.32 -9.79
C LYS A 367 6.19 1.68 -11.19
N LYS A 368 5.26 0.79 -11.53
CA LYS A 368 5.09 0.25 -12.90
C LYS A 368 4.65 1.33 -13.88
N PHE A 369 3.79 2.26 -13.46
CA PHE A 369 3.48 3.44 -14.27
C PHE A 369 4.66 4.40 -14.36
N GLU A 370 5.35 4.67 -13.24
CA GLU A 370 6.52 5.56 -13.27
C GLU A 370 7.59 5.08 -14.26
N MET A 371 7.88 3.78 -14.35
CA MET A 371 8.87 3.29 -15.32
C MET A 371 8.47 3.48 -16.79
N GLU A 372 7.19 3.67 -17.09
CA GLU A 372 6.69 3.85 -18.47
C GLU A 372 6.59 5.32 -18.89
N ARG A 373 6.92 6.26 -18.00
CA ARG A 373 6.93 7.68 -18.35
C ARG A 373 7.95 8.00 -19.44
N PRO A 374 7.56 8.67 -20.54
CA PRO A 374 8.41 8.90 -21.70
C PRO A 374 9.65 9.76 -21.40
N GLU A 375 9.56 10.64 -20.40
CA GLU A 375 10.67 11.49 -19.96
C GLU A 375 11.76 10.74 -19.17
N LEU A 376 11.48 9.51 -18.71
CA LEU A 376 12.39 8.72 -17.90
C LEU A 376 13.25 7.78 -18.75
N THR A 377 14.08 8.41 -19.59
CA THR A 377 15.02 7.73 -20.49
C THR A 377 16.47 8.22 -20.32
N VAL A 378 17.42 7.38 -20.75
CA VAL A 378 18.85 7.69 -20.96
C VAL A 378 19.16 7.29 -22.40
N ASP A 379 19.59 8.25 -23.21
CA ASP A 379 19.87 8.04 -24.65
C ASP A 379 18.71 7.36 -25.41
N GLY A 380 17.47 7.73 -25.07
CA GLY A 380 16.24 7.18 -25.65
C GLY A 380 15.84 5.79 -25.12
N MET A 381 16.62 5.19 -24.22
CA MET A 381 16.29 3.92 -23.56
C MET A 381 15.58 4.17 -22.22
N PRO A 382 14.54 3.40 -21.86
CA PRO A 382 13.95 3.47 -20.52
C PRO A 382 15.00 3.26 -19.43
N VAL A 383 14.96 4.03 -18.36
CA VAL A 383 15.93 3.85 -17.25
C VAL A 383 15.66 2.57 -16.46
N THR A 384 14.40 2.22 -16.24
CA THR A 384 13.97 1.00 -15.54
C THR A 384 13.29 0.06 -16.52
N ASP A 385 13.72 -1.21 -16.58
CA ASP A 385 13.20 -2.16 -17.55
C ASP A 385 12.03 -2.98 -16.99
N ALA A 386 12.02 -3.31 -15.70
CA ALA A 386 10.87 -3.94 -15.07
C ALA A 386 10.70 -3.53 -13.61
N VAL A 387 9.47 -3.58 -13.13
CA VAL A 387 9.15 -3.42 -11.71
C VAL A 387 8.45 -4.68 -11.21
N LEU A 388 8.99 -5.34 -10.20
CA LEU A 388 8.36 -6.45 -9.48
C LEU A 388 7.74 -5.94 -8.18
N THR A 389 6.52 -6.38 -7.87
CA THR A 389 5.97 -6.19 -6.51
C THR A 389 6.60 -7.16 -5.51
N THR A 390 6.44 -6.91 -4.22
CA THR A 390 6.76 -7.88 -3.15
C THR A 390 6.09 -9.24 -3.38
N ARG A 391 4.84 -9.24 -3.89
CA ARG A 391 4.10 -10.48 -4.15
C ARG A 391 4.66 -11.24 -5.34
N GLU A 392 5.05 -10.54 -6.40
CA GLU A 392 5.70 -11.15 -7.55
C GLU A 392 7.05 -11.77 -7.18
N LEU A 393 7.89 -11.04 -6.42
CA LEU A 393 9.16 -11.60 -5.94
C LEU A 393 8.95 -12.85 -5.07
N ASN A 394 8.00 -12.78 -4.12
CA ASN A 394 7.67 -13.93 -3.28
C ASN A 394 7.22 -15.13 -4.12
N TRP A 395 6.44 -14.90 -5.17
CA TRP A 395 6.03 -15.96 -6.09
C TRP A 395 7.21 -16.52 -6.89
N MET A 396 8.11 -15.67 -7.41
CA MET A 396 9.31 -16.11 -8.14
C MET A 396 10.21 -17.01 -7.27
N ILE A 397 10.46 -16.63 -6.02
CA ILE A 397 11.28 -17.42 -5.08
C ILE A 397 10.64 -18.76 -4.76
N LYS A 398 9.32 -18.78 -4.51
CA LYS A 398 8.57 -20.00 -4.24
C LYS A 398 8.55 -20.94 -5.45
N SER A 399 8.27 -20.40 -6.64
CA SER A 399 8.21 -21.19 -7.88
C SER A 399 9.57 -21.74 -8.31
N TYR A 400 10.68 -21.06 -7.96
CA TYR A 400 12.03 -21.57 -8.14
C TYR A 400 12.41 -22.68 -7.14
N GLY A 401 11.63 -22.87 -6.07
CA GLY A 401 11.90 -23.90 -5.05
C GLY A 401 12.94 -23.47 -4.01
N ILE A 402 13.16 -22.18 -3.81
CA ILE A 402 14.09 -21.68 -2.79
C ILE A 402 13.43 -21.77 -1.41
N ASP A 403 14.01 -22.54 -0.48
CA ASP A 403 13.65 -22.45 0.93
C ASP A 403 14.24 -21.18 1.56
N PHE A 404 13.47 -20.10 1.50
CA PHE A 404 13.86 -18.78 2.00
C PHE A 404 14.33 -18.83 3.47
N ARG A 405 13.72 -19.69 4.30
CA ARG A 405 14.00 -19.75 5.74
C ARG A 405 15.40 -20.28 6.05
N GLN A 406 15.95 -21.09 5.15
CA GLN A 406 17.28 -21.70 5.27
C GLN A 406 18.37 -20.94 4.51
N LEU A 407 18.04 -19.79 3.90
CA LEU A 407 19.04 -19.01 3.19
C LEU A 407 20.07 -18.42 4.17
N PRO A 408 21.36 -18.45 3.81
CA PRO A 408 22.35 -17.64 4.50
C PRO A 408 22.08 -16.15 4.23
N GLU A 409 22.55 -15.30 5.14
CA GLU A 409 22.59 -13.87 4.91
C GLU A 409 23.59 -13.55 3.78
N GLY A 410 23.26 -12.58 2.94
CA GLY A 410 24.11 -12.04 1.90
C GLY A 410 24.17 -10.52 1.96
N GLU A 411 25.09 -9.92 1.23
CA GLU A 411 25.30 -8.47 1.19
C GLU A 411 25.04 -7.93 -0.21
N PHE A 412 24.54 -6.71 -0.30
CA PHE A 412 24.41 -6.01 -1.59
C PHE A 412 25.78 -5.80 -2.26
N ASP A 413 25.79 -5.64 -3.58
CA ASP A 413 27.00 -5.39 -4.33
C ASP A 413 27.48 -3.93 -4.19
N SER A 414 28.78 -3.73 -3.94
CA SER A 414 29.39 -2.41 -3.75
C SER A 414 29.70 -1.70 -5.09
N PRO A 415 29.64 -0.36 -5.17
CA PRO A 415 29.29 0.59 -4.11
C PRO A 415 27.80 0.94 -4.02
N LEU A 416 27.00 0.51 -5.01
CA LEU A 416 25.58 0.91 -5.09
C LEU A 416 24.67 0.14 -4.12
N GLY A 417 25.25 -0.67 -3.23
CA GLY A 417 24.58 -1.35 -2.12
C GLY A 417 24.76 -0.66 -0.77
N GLU A 418 25.56 0.40 -0.68
CA GLU A 418 25.79 1.14 0.57
C GLU A 418 24.63 2.13 0.83
N SER A 419 24.24 2.31 2.08
CA SER A 419 23.17 3.24 2.43
C SER A 419 23.33 3.81 3.85
N THR A 420 22.71 4.96 4.11
CA THR A 420 22.68 5.57 5.44
C THR A 420 21.44 5.21 6.24
N GLY A 421 21.42 5.57 7.53
CA GLY A 421 20.20 5.48 8.35
C GLY A 421 19.11 6.49 7.97
N ALA A 422 19.39 7.45 7.08
CA ALA A 422 18.40 8.40 6.56
C ALA A 422 17.60 7.78 5.41
N SER A 423 18.25 7.04 4.51
CA SER A 423 17.56 6.33 3.42
C SER A 423 16.70 5.16 3.92
N VAL A 424 17.14 4.40 4.93
CA VAL A 424 16.39 3.25 5.47
C VAL A 424 14.98 3.61 5.97
N ILE A 425 14.77 4.84 6.44
CA ILE A 425 13.47 5.28 6.98
C ILE A 425 12.49 5.77 5.90
N PHE A 426 12.89 5.90 4.63
CA PHE A 426 12.04 6.33 3.51
C PHE A 426 10.75 5.52 3.37
N GLY A 427 10.78 4.23 3.74
CA GLY A 427 9.62 3.35 3.66
C GLY A 427 8.51 3.66 4.65
N THR A 428 8.68 4.66 5.53
CA THR A 428 7.73 5.05 6.56
C THR A 428 7.24 6.48 6.35
N THR A 429 5.98 6.76 6.70
CA THR A 429 5.45 8.13 6.67
C THR A 429 6.25 9.05 7.59
N GLY A 430 6.71 10.18 7.06
CA GLY A 430 7.59 11.14 7.73
C GLY A 430 9.08 10.84 7.55
N GLY A 431 9.41 9.71 6.91
CA GLY A 431 10.79 9.26 6.76
C GLY A 431 11.59 10.11 5.77
N VAL A 432 10.96 10.53 4.68
CA VAL A 432 11.60 11.39 3.66
C VAL A 432 11.85 12.78 4.25
N MET A 433 10.86 13.35 4.94
CA MET A 433 10.96 14.61 5.66
C MET A 433 12.08 14.54 6.70
N GLU A 434 12.12 13.52 7.55
CA GLU A 434 13.19 13.38 8.55
C GLU A 434 14.57 13.30 7.89
N ALA A 435 14.70 12.51 6.82
CA ALA A 435 15.95 12.36 6.10
C ALA A 435 16.41 13.68 5.45
N ALA A 436 15.50 14.44 4.83
CA ALA A 436 15.78 15.77 4.28
C ALA A 436 16.19 16.77 5.36
N LEU A 437 15.51 16.75 6.51
CA LEU A 437 15.81 17.63 7.64
C LEU A 437 17.19 17.35 8.26
N ARG A 438 17.63 16.10 8.33
CA ARG A 438 18.99 15.76 8.80
C ARG A 438 20.06 16.47 7.98
N THR A 439 19.99 16.34 6.66
CA THR A 439 20.96 16.95 5.75
C THR A 439 20.84 18.47 5.72
N ALA A 440 19.60 18.99 5.61
CA ALA A 440 19.37 20.42 5.56
C ALA A 440 19.81 21.13 6.85
N ALA A 441 19.57 20.53 8.01
CA ALA A 441 19.97 21.11 9.29
C ALA A 441 21.50 21.17 9.45
N GLU A 442 22.22 20.12 9.07
CA GLU A 442 23.68 20.12 9.09
C GLU A 442 24.28 21.21 8.19
N TRP A 443 23.76 21.35 6.97
CA TRP A 443 24.22 22.37 6.02
C TRP A 443 23.92 23.80 6.48
N VAL A 444 22.74 24.05 7.03
CA VAL A 444 22.39 25.37 7.57
C VAL A 444 23.22 25.72 8.79
N MET A 445 23.49 24.75 9.67
CA MET A 445 24.26 24.97 10.89
C MET A 445 25.78 25.01 10.67
N GLY A 446 26.26 24.50 9.52
CA GLY A 446 27.68 24.45 9.17
C GLY A 446 28.51 23.54 10.07
N LYS A 447 27.87 22.63 10.81
CA LYS A 447 28.51 21.68 11.73
C LYS A 447 27.69 20.39 11.86
N PRO A 448 28.34 19.25 12.17
CA PRO A 448 27.64 17.98 12.41
C PRO A 448 26.57 18.12 13.50
N LEU A 449 25.43 17.46 13.29
CA LEU A 449 24.34 17.42 14.27
C LEU A 449 24.67 16.47 15.43
N GLU A 450 24.44 16.92 16.66
CA GLU A 450 24.54 16.06 17.85
C GLU A 450 23.37 15.08 17.97
N LYS A 451 22.21 15.45 17.42
CA LYS A 451 20.99 14.64 17.38
C LYS A 451 20.39 14.72 15.98
N VAL A 452 20.09 13.55 15.42
CA VAL A 452 19.57 13.41 14.05
C VAL A 452 18.10 12.97 14.04
N GLU A 453 17.51 12.75 15.20
CA GLU A 453 16.13 12.33 15.35
C GLU A 453 15.15 13.50 15.33
N PHE A 454 14.34 13.58 14.27
CA PHE A 454 13.23 14.53 14.17
C PHE A 454 11.91 13.85 14.51
N HIS A 455 11.68 13.55 15.80
CA HIS A 455 10.44 12.93 16.26
C HIS A 455 9.16 13.74 15.94
N GLY A 456 9.33 15.03 15.65
CA GLY A 456 8.33 15.96 15.14
C GLY A 456 7.64 15.53 13.85
N VAL A 457 8.27 14.65 13.06
CA VAL A 457 7.75 14.23 11.74
C VAL A 457 7.51 12.72 11.63
N ARG A 458 8.00 11.90 12.58
CA ARG A 458 7.82 10.43 12.57
C ARG A 458 6.37 9.96 12.75
N ALA A 459 6.07 8.78 12.21
CA ALA A 459 4.97 7.90 12.61
C ALA A 459 5.14 7.38 14.07
N PRO A 460 4.07 6.98 14.81
CA PRO A 460 2.77 6.50 14.33
C PRO A 460 1.63 7.46 14.61
N VAL A 461 1.13 8.16 13.59
CA VAL A 461 -0.17 8.83 13.70
C VAL A 461 -0.96 8.61 12.41
N ALA A 462 -2.19 8.12 12.55
CA ALA A 462 -3.14 8.10 11.46
C ALA A 462 -3.55 9.55 11.13
N GLY A 463 -3.53 9.94 9.86
CA GLY A 463 -4.02 11.25 9.44
C GLY A 463 -2.93 12.21 8.99
N LEU A 464 -2.98 13.42 9.55
CA LEU A 464 -2.15 14.56 9.18
C LEU A 464 -1.30 15.00 10.38
N ARG A 465 -0.05 15.39 10.13
CA ARG A 465 0.83 16.00 11.13
C ARG A 465 1.37 17.33 10.65
N GLU A 466 1.46 18.29 11.55
CA GLU A 466 2.04 19.62 11.32
C GLU A 466 2.98 19.93 12.47
N ASP A 467 4.13 20.54 12.17
CA ASP A 467 5.11 20.96 13.17
C ASP A 467 5.81 22.24 12.74
N THR A 468 6.41 22.95 13.69
CA THR A 468 7.26 24.10 13.43
C THR A 468 8.64 23.84 14.04
N LEU A 469 9.64 23.74 13.18
CA LEU A 469 11.01 23.39 13.56
C LEU A 469 11.94 24.61 13.42
N LYS A 470 12.77 24.85 14.43
CA LYS A 470 13.82 25.87 14.36
C LYS A 470 15.16 25.22 14.03
N ILE A 471 15.81 25.68 12.97
CA ILE A 471 17.14 25.23 12.52
C ILE A 471 18.04 26.47 12.38
N GLY A 472 18.95 26.67 13.33
CA GLY A 472 19.71 27.91 13.42
C GLY A 472 18.76 29.12 13.56
N ASP A 473 18.84 30.05 12.62
CA ASP A 473 17.95 31.21 12.54
C ASP A 473 16.68 30.97 11.70
N LEU A 474 16.59 29.84 10.99
CA LEU A 474 15.43 29.48 10.20
C LEU A 474 14.32 28.89 11.05
N THR A 475 13.07 29.27 10.78
CA THR A 475 11.86 28.67 11.36
C THR A 475 11.03 28.05 10.25
N LEU A 476 10.94 26.72 10.22
CA LEU A 476 10.30 25.96 9.17
C LEU A 476 8.95 25.42 9.64
N ASN A 477 7.91 25.70 8.86
CA ASN A 477 6.59 25.08 9.01
C ASN A 477 6.53 23.83 8.14
N LEU A 478 6.31 22.69 8.77
CA LEU A 478 6.37 21.37 8.16
C LEU A 478 4.99 20.72 8.20
N ALA A 479 4.69 19.90 7.20
CA ALA A 479 3.54 19.01 7.26
C ALA A 479 3.86 17.64 6.65
N VAL A 480 3.23 16.60 7.18
CA VAL A 480 3.34 15.22 6.70
C VAL A 480 1.94 14.63 6.59
N ALA A 481 1.55 14.15 5.41
CA ALA A 481 0.24 13.57 5.15
C ALA A 481 0.31 12.05 4.96
N ASN A 482 -0.33 11.30 5.86
CA ASN A 482 -0.52 9.87 5.67
C ASN A 482 -1.79 9.58 4.85
N GLY A 483 -1.63 9.39 3.54
CA GLY A 483 -2.73 9.12 2.62
C GLY A 483 -3.29 10.40 1.98
N LEU A 484 -3.82 10.24 0.78
CA LEU A 484 -4.09 11.37 -0.13
C LEU A 484 -5.28 12.22 0.28
N GLN A 485 -6.24 11.69 1.05
CA GLN A 485 -7.28 12.54 1.63
C GLN A 485 -6.70 13.57 2.61
N ASN A 486 -5.65 13.22 3.36
CA ASN A 486 -4.94 14.17 4.23
C ASN A 486 -4.06 15.13 3.41
N ALA A 487 -3.42 14.64 2.34
CA ALA A 487 -2.66 15.48 1.43
C ALA A 487 -3.57 16.53 0.77
N LYS A 488 -4.78 16.13 0.35
CA LYS A 488 -5.82 17.01 -0.16
C LYS A 488 -6.13 18.16 0.81
N THR A 489 -6.31 17.86 2.10
CA THR A 489 -6.53 18.88 3.14
C THR A 489 -5.38 19.88 3.21
N LEU A 490 -4.13 19.42 3.12
CA LEU A 490 -2.97 20.33 3.10
C LEU A 490 -2.93 21.19 1.83
N LEU A 491 -3.14 20.59 0.67
CA LEU A 491 -3.12 21.32 -0.60
C LEU A 491 -4.24 22.36 -0.68
N ASP A 492 -5.43 22.05 -0.18
CA ASP A 492 -6.53 23.02 -0.12
C ASP A 492 -6.19 24.22 0.77
N ARG A 493 -5.44 24.02 1.87
CA ARG A 493 -4.93 25.10 2.73
C ARG A 493 -3.84 25.93 2.07
N VAL A 494 -2.95 25.29 1.30
CA VAL A 494 -1.93 25.97 0.49
C VAL A 494 -2.62 26.84 -0.57
N ARG A 495 -3.60 26.28 -1.29
CA ARG A 495 -4.34 26.97 -2.34
C ARG A 495 -5.18 28.14 -1.81
N SER A 496 -5.79 28.00 -0.64
CA SER A 496 -6.58 29.07 -0.02
C SER A 496 -5.72 30.17 0.62
N GLY A 497 -4.42 29.91 0.83
CA GLY A 497 -3.54 30.79 1.60
C GLY A 497 -3.80 30.75 3.11
N GLU A 498 -4.59 29.79 3.62
CA GLU A 498 -4.91 29.65 5.04
C GLU A 498 -3.66 29.46 5.90
N LYS A 499 -2.68 28.70 5.41
CA LYS A 499 -1.43 28.44 6.11
C LYS A 499 -0.25 28.31 5.16
N GLN A 500 0.86 28.94 5.53
CA GLN A 500 2.12 28.83 4.80
C GLN A 500 3.01 27.72 5.37
N TYR A 501 3.30 26.75 4.53
CA TYR A 501 4.26 25.68 4.80
C TYR A 501 5.56 25.95 4.03
N HIS A 502 6.67 25.45 4.58
CA HIS A 502 7.95 25.42 3.88
C HIS A 502 8.14 24.07 3.20
N VAL A 503 7.76 22.97 3.86
CA VAL A 503 7.92 21.61 3.35
C VAL A 503 6.68 20.78 3.63
N ILE A 504 6.26 19.98 2.64
CA ILE A 504 5.19 19.00 2.77
C ILE A 504 5.69 17.65 2.25
N GLU A 505 5.54 16.60 3.07
CA GLU A 505 5.66 15.19 2.67
C GLU A 505 4.28 14.57 2.42
#